data_AF-A0A2G6ZN36-F1
#
_entry.id   AF-A0A2G6ZN36-F1
#
_cell.length_a   1.000
_cell.length_b   1.000
_cell.length_c   1.000
_cell.angle_alpha   90.00
_cell.angle_beta   90.00
_cell.angle_gamma   90.00
#
_symmetry.space_group_name_H-M   'P 1'
#
loop_
_entity.id
_entity.type
_entity.pdbx_description
1 polymer ?
#
loop_
_entity_poly.entity_id
_entity_poly.type
_entity_poly.pdbx_seq_one_letter_code
_entity_poly.pdbx_strand_id
1 'polypeptide(L)'
;MARYMAEQSDSTFLADVLKIALGVFIGSLLAAFVYTKYMAWEMNRALGQVNTALTKETQRMWSETNQSIQRTERATQQRTAAEQIEKDRISEQVRQRQIAQQREAELDARRQVAWERYYQPSAGCKADSSTMACANAFMAAKKRFLEQYQD
;
A
#
# COMPACT_ATOMS: atom_id res chain seq x y z
N MET A 1 -76.85 48.61 31.26
CA MET A 1 -75.44 49.06 31.40
C MET A 1 -74.63 47.99 32.12
N ALA A 2 -74.29 46.89 31.44
CA ALA A 2 -73.67 45.71 32.06
C ALA A 2 -72.43 45.25 31.29
N ARG A 3 -71.57 46.20 30.90
CA ARG A 3 -70.30 45.88 30.22
C ARG A 3 -69.04 46.46 30.86
N TYR A 4 -69.16 47.35 31.85
CA TYR A 4 -68.00 48.05 32.41
C TYR A 4 -67.46 47.48 33.73
N MET A 5 -68.08 46.44 34.30
CA MET A 5 -67.65 45.86 35.59
C MET A 5 -66.81 44.58 35.45
N ALA A 6 -66.69 44.00 34.25
CA ALA A 6 -65.83 42.84 34.01
C ALA A 6 -64.36 43.22 33.76
N GLU A 7 -64.10 44.42 33.25
CA GLU A 7 -62.75 44.85 32.85
C GLU A 7 -61.82 45.18 34.04
N GLN A 8 -62.39 45.54 35.20
CA GLN A 8 -61.61 45.95 36.38
C GLN A 8 -61.14 44.75 37.23
N SER A 9 -61.87 43.63 37.24
CA SER A 9 -61.43 42.39 37.89
C SER A 9 -60.36 41.64 37.08
N ASP A 10 -60.51 41.62 35.76
CA ASP A 10 -59.58 40.90 34.86
C ASP A 10 -58.20 41.58 34.81
N SER A 11 -58.16 42.91 34.78
CA SER A 11 -56.89 43.67 34.81
C SER A 11 -56.11 43.48 36.11
N THR A 12 -56.81 43.36 37.24
CA THR A 12 -56.17 43.14 38.55
C THR A 12 -55.64 41.71 38.69
N PHE A 13 -56.40 40.72 38.23
CA PHE A 13 -55.98 39.31 38.21
C PHE A 13 -54.80 39.07 37.26
N LEU A 14 -54.85 39.61 36.04
CA LEU A 14 -53.75 39.50 35.08
C LEU A 14 -52.48 40.20 35.57
N ALA A 15 -52.61 41.35 36.23
CA ALA A 15 -51.46 42.04 36.82
C ALA A 15 -50.79 41.21 37.92
N ASP A 16 -51.57 40.49 38.74
CA ASP A 16 -51.03 39.67 39.83
C ASP A 16 -50.38 38.38 39.31
N VAL A 17 -51.02 37.71 38.35
CA VAL A 17 -50.44 36.55 37.65
C VAL A 17 -49.16 36.94 36.90
N LEU A 18 -49.14 38.10 36.24
CA LEU A 18 -47.95 38.61 35.56
C LEU A 18 -46.80 38.88 36.55
N LYS A 19 -47.08 39.48 37.72
CA LYS A 19 -46.06 39.72 38.76
C LYS A 19 -45.43 38.41 39.26
N ILE A 20 -46.25 37.39 39.52
CA ILE A 20 -45.77 36.08 39.97
C ILE A 20 -44.95 35.41 38.86
N ALA A 21 -45.45 35.40 37.62
CA ALA A 21 -44.75 34.82 36.48
C ALA A 21 -43.38 35.49 36.25
N LEU A 22 -43.32 36.81 36.38
CA LEU A 22 -42.09 37.58 36.22
C LEU A 22 -41.10 37.29 37.37
N GLY A 23 -41.59 37.10 38.59
CA GLY A 23 -40.78 36.66 39.73
C GLY A 23 -40.17 35.27 39.53
N VAL A 24 -40.96 34.29 39.07
CA VAL A 24 -40.48 32.93 38.78
C VAL A 24 -39.50 32.92 37.60
N PHE A 25 -39.76 33.74 36.58
CA PHE A 25 -38.87 33.87 35.44
C PHE A 25 -37.51 34.45 35.84
N ILE A 26 -37.48 35.53 36.62
CA ILE A 26 -36.24 36.11 37.13
C ILE A 26 -35.53 35.13 38.07
N GLY A 27 -36.26 34.46 38.97
CA GLY A 27 -35.71 33.49 39.90
C GLY A 27 -35.05 32.30 39.20
N SER A 28 -35.68 31.75 38.15
CA SER A 28 -35.13 30.63 37.39
C SER A 28 -33.90 31.03 36.58
N LEU A 29 -33.88 32.23 35.98
CA LEU A 29 -32.71 32.76 35.28
C LEU A 29 -31.51 32.97 36.21
N LEU A 30 -31.75 33.51 37.42
CA LEU A 30 -30.69 33.68 38.41
C LEU A 30 -30.15 32.33 38.91
N ALA A 31 -31.02 31.35 39.14
CA ALA A 31 -30.60 30.01 39.54
C ALA A 31 -29.74 29.33 38.46
N ALA A 32 -30.14 29.43 37.18
CA ALA A 32 -29.35 28.91 36.07
C ALA A 32 -27.99 29.64 35.92
N PHE A 33 -27.98 30.96 36.11
CA PHE A 33 -26.74 31.73 36.05
C PHE A 33 -25.77 31.38 37.19
N VAL A 34 -26.27 31.23 38.42
CA VAL A 34 -25.44 30.82 39.56
C VAL A 34 -24.92 29.39 39.36
N TYR A 35 -25.76 28.46 38.91
CA TYR A 35 -25.37 27.08 38.65
C TYR A 35 -24.25 26.98 37.60
N THR A 36 -24.39 27.69 36.48
CA THR A 36 -23.36 27.68 35.41
C THR A 36 -22.03 28.29 35.88
N LYS A 37 -22.07 29.37 36.66
CA LYS A 37 -20.85 30.00 37.20
C LYS A 37 -20.17 29.17 38.28
N TYR A 38 -20.94 28.51 39.14
CA TYR A 38 -20.40 27.62 40.18
C TYR A 38 -19.74 26.38 39.55
N MET A 39 -20.43 25.71 38.62
CA MET A 39 -19.89 24.52 37.94
C MET A 39 -18.64 24.83 37.11
N ALA A 40 -18.59 25.98 36.43
CA ALA A 40 -17.40 26.39 35.67
C ALA A 40 -16.17 26.59 36.56
N TRP A 41 -16.36 27.02 37.81
CA TRP A 41 -15.28 27.23 38.76
C TRP A 41 -14.71 25.89 39.30
N GLU A 42 -15.57 24.92 39.62
CA GLU A 42 -15.13 23.58 40.04
C GLU A 42 -14.48 22.79 38.90
N MET A 43 -15.03 22.86 37.68
CA MET A 43 -14.45 22.17 36.53
C MET A 43 -13.06 22.68 36.18
N ASN A 44 -12.79 23.99 36.27
CA ASN A 44 -11.46 24.53 36.00
C ASN A 44 -10.39 24.03 36.98
N ARG A 45 -10.75 23.73 38.23
CA ARG A 45 -9.83 23.12 39.21
C ARG A 45 -9.60 21.63 38.93
N ALA A 46 -10.65 20.89 38.59
CA ALA A 46 -10.54 19.47 38.26
C ALA A 46 -9.76 19.22 36.95
N LEU A 47 -9.97 20.06 35.93
CA LEU A 47 -9.30 19.95 34.64
C LEU A 47 -7.79 20.23 34.74
N GLY A 48 -7.34 21.11 35.64
CA GLY A 48 -5.90 21.40 35.81
C GLY A 48 -5.08 20.18 36.24
N GLN A 49 -5.62 19.34 37.12
CA GLN A 49 -4.94 18.12 37.60
C GLN A 49 -4.98 17.01 36.54
N VAL A 50 -6.11 16.88 35.83
CA VAL A 50 -6.26 15.89 34.76
C VAL A 50 -5.38 16.23 33.55
N ASN A 51 -5.27 17.51 33.19
CA ASN A 51 -4.50 17.93 32.02
C ASN A 51 -2.97 17.73 32.22
N THR A 52 -2.47 17.93 33.44
CA THR A 52 -1.04 17.70 33.76
C THR A 52 -0.68 16.21 33.82
N ALA A 53 -1.59 15.36 34.29
CA ALA A 53 -1.42 13.90 34.24
C ALA A 53 -1.48 13.36 32.81
N LEU A 54 -2.49 13.78 32.03
CA LEU A 54 -2.63 13.38 30.63
C LEU A 54 -1.42 13.81 29.81
N THR A 55 -1.00 15.08 29.88
CA THR A 55 0.10 15.59 29.04
C THR A 55 1.40 14.80 29.24
N LYS A 56 1.73 14.42 30.48
CA LYS A 56 2.93 13.64 30.78
C LYS A 56 2.88 12.21 30.23
N GLU A 57 1.75 11.53 30.38
CA GLU A 57 1.55 10.19 29.83
C GLU A 57 1.52 10.21 28.29
N THR A 58 0.81 11.18 27.73
CA THR A 58 0.74 11.37 26.27
C THR A 58 2.14 11.66 25.72
N GLN A 59 2.94 12.52 26.37
CA GLN A 59 4.30 12.83 25.94
C GLN A 59 5.23 11.60 25.93
N ARG A 60 5.12 10.73 26.93
CA ARG A 60 5.87 9.46 26.97
C ARG A 60 5.43 8.53 25.85
N MET A 61 4.13 8.35 25.67
CA MET A 61 3.56 7.54 24.59
C MET A 61 4.00 8.05 23.21
N TRP A 62 3.98 9.36 22.97
CA TRP A 62 4.45 9.95 21.71
C TRP A 62 5.94 9.70 21.46
N SER A 63 6.78 9.79 22.48
CA SER A 63 8.21 9.54 22.34
C SER A 63 8.53 8.08 21.99
N GLU A 64 7.86 7.13 22.66
CA GLU A 64 8.04 5.69 22.41
C GLU A 64 7.45 5.28 21.05
N THR A 65 6.29 5.83 20.70
CA THR A 65 5.62 5.58 19.42
C THR A 65 6.42 6.15 18.25
N ASN A 66 6.96 7.38 18.37
CA ASN A 66 7.81 7.94 17.32
C ASN A 66 9.09 7.11 17.11
N GLN A 67 9.66 6.58 18.19
CA GLN A 67 10.85 5.74 18.08
C GLN A 67 10.56 4.38 17.45
N SER A 68 9.41 3.77 17.76
CA SER A 68 9.00 2.50 17.16
C SER A 68 8.62 2.64 15.68
N ILE A 69 7.95 3.75 15.30
CA ILE A 69 7.63 4.07 13.91
C ILE A 69 8.92 4.24 13.10
N GLN A 70 9.88 5.04 13.56
CA GLN A 70 11.15 5.23 12.84
C GLN A 70 11.94 3.93 12.65
N ARG A 71 11.94 3.03 13.65
CA ARG A 71 12.60 1.72 13.52
C ARG A 71 11.91 0.85 12.49
N THR A 72 10.58 0.85 12.48
CA THR A 72 9.77 0.06 11.54
C THR A 72 9.92 0.57 10.11
N GLU A 73 9.92 1.89 9.91
CA GLU A 73 10.16 2.50 8.61
C GLU A 73 11.54 2.16 8.07
N ARG A 74 12.60 2.28 8.87
CA ARG A 74 13.97 1.91 8.46
C ARG A 74 14.08 0.42 8.13
N ALA A 75 13.47 -0.45 8.93
CA ALA A 75 13.46 -1.88 8.67
C ALA A 75 12.71 -2.22 7.36
N THR A 76 11.60 -1.52 7.10
CA THR A 76 10.82 -1.68 5.87
C THR A 76 11.62 -1.20 4.66
N GLN A 77 12.24 -0.02 4.73
CA GLN A 77 13.11 0.51 3.68
C GLN A 77 14.30 -0.41 3.38
N GLN A 78 14.94 -0.96 4.42
CA GLN A 78 16.04 -1.91 4.23
C GLN A 78 15.57 -3.20 3.54
N ARG A 79 14.39 -3.72 3.90
CA ARG A 79 13.81 -4.91 3.25
C ARG A 79 13.49 -4.64 1.79
N THR A 80 12.83 -3.52 1.49
CA THR A 80 12.50 -3.17 0.10
C THR A 80 13.74 -2.94 -0.75
N ALA A 81 14.77 -2.29 -0.19
CA ALA A 81 16.04 -2.10 -0.89
C ALA A 81 16.77 -3.43 -1.15
N ALA A 82 16.80 -4.33 -0.17
CA ALA A 82 17.38 -5.65 -0.33
C ALA A 82 16.63 -6.49 -1.39
N GLU A 83 15.30 -6.45 -1.37
CA GLU A 83 14.46 -7.15 -2.34
C GLU A 83 14.65 -6.61 -3.76
N GLN A 84 14.79 -5.28 -3.92
CA GLN A 84 15.09 -4.66 -5.21
C GLN A 84 16.45 -5.12 -5.75
N ILE A 85 17.50 -5.09 -4.91
CA ILE A 85 18.84 -5.55 -5.30
C ILE A 85 18.82 -7.02 -5.72
N GLU A 86 18.06 -7.86 -5.01
CA GLU A 86 17.92 -9.28 -5.36
C GLU A 86 17.19 -9.47 -6.70
N LYS A 87 16.09 -8.76 -6.93
CA LYS A 87 15.38 -8.77 -8.21
C LYS A 87 16.26 -8.31 -9.37
N ASP A 88 17.06 -7.27 -9.17
CA ASP A 88 17.99 -6.76 -10.17
C ASP A 88 19.10 -7.78 -10.50
N ARG A 89 19.61 -8.49 -9.49
CA ARG A 89 20.58 -9.59 -9.71
C ARG A 89 19.97 -10.74 -10.51
N ILE A 90 18.75 -11.15 -10.15
CA ILE A 90 18.06 -12.25 -10.85
C ILE A 90 17.74 -11.85 -12.29
N SER A 91 17.23 -10.63 -12.50
CA SER A 91 16.88 -10.15 -13.85
C SER A 91 18.13 -10.05 -14.74
N GLU A 92 19.25 -9.58 -14.20
CA GLU A 92 20.51 -9.55 -14.93
C GLU A 92 21.01 -10.96 -15.26
N GLN A 93 20.93 -11.90 -14.32
CA GLN A 93 21.32 -13.29 -14.56
C GLN A 93 20.46 -13.95 -15.65
N VAL A 94 19.15 -13.69 -15.66
CA VAL A 94 18.25 -14.16 -16.71
C VAL A 94 18.62 -13.55 -18.06
N ARG A 95 18.90 -12.24 -18.10
CA ARG A 95 19.32 -11.54 -19.32
C ARG A 95 20.61 -12.12 -19.89
N GLN A 96 21.61 -12.37 -19.04
CA GLN A 96 22.87 -12.99 -19.45
C GLN A 96 22.67 -14.41 -19.99
N ARG A 97 21.80 -15.22 -19.36
CA ARG A 97 21.45 -16.55 -19.87
C ARG A 97 20.75 -16.49 -21.23
N GLN A 98 19.83 -15.55 -21.41
CA GLN A 98 19.16 -15.36 -22.70
C GLN A 98 20.15 -14.96 -23.80
N ILE A 99 21.08 -14.05 -23.52
CA ILE A 99 22.12 -13.66 -24.48
C ILE A 99 23.01 -14.87 -24.83
N ALA A 100 23.41 -15.67 -23.84
CA ALA A 100 24.20 -16.88 -24.07
C ALA A 100 23.44 -17.89 -24.95
N GLN A 101 22.17 -18.15 -24.65
CA GLN A 101 21.31 -19.04 -25.45
C GLN A 101 21.13 -18.55 -26.89
N GLN A 102 20.95 -17.24 -27.09
CA GLN A 102 20.85 -16.66 -28.43
C GLN A 102 22.15 -16.83 -29.22
N ARG A 103 23.31 -16.64 -28.58
CA ARG A 103 24.61 -16.87 -29.22
C ARG A 103 24.82 -18.34 -29.58
N GLU A 104 24.47 -19.26 -28.70
CA GLU A 104 24.53 -20.70 -28.99
C GLU A 104 23.64 -21.07 -30.17
N ALA A 105 22.39 -20.57 -30.19
CA ALA A 105 21.47 -20.79 -31.30
C ALA A 105 21.99 -20.21 -32.62
N GLU A 106 22.64 -19.04 -32.59
CA GLU A 106 23.25 -18.44 -33.78
C GLU A 106 24.43 -19.28 -34.31
N LEU A 107 25.31 -19.75 -33.42
CA LEU A 107 26.42 -20.64 -33.78
C LEU A 107 25.90 -21.96 -34.36
N ASP A 108 24.89 -22.56 -33.74
CA ASP A 108 24.28 -23.78 -34.24
C ASP A 108 23.61 -23.58 -35.61
N ALA A 109 22.95 -22.43 -35.83
CA ALA A 109 22.39 -22.09 -37.14
C ALA A 109 23.48 -21.95 -38.21
N ARG A 110 24.60 -21.28 -37.90
CA ARG A 110 25.76 -21.15 -38.81
C ARG A 110 26.36 -22.52 -39.14
N ARG A 111 26.52 -23.36 -38.12
CA ARG A 111 27.02 -24.74 -38.27
C ARG A 111 26.09 -25.59 -39.14
N GLN A 112 24.77 -25.47 -38.96
CA GLN A 112 23.78 -26.18 -39.79
C GLN A 112 23.86 -25.76 -41.25
N VAL A 113 23.94 -24.46 -41.52
CA VAL A 113 24.11 -23.94 -42.90
C VAL A 113 25.42 -24.42 -43.52
N ALA A 114 26.51 -24.46 -42.75
CA ALA A 114 27.79 -25.00 -43.23
C ALA A 114 27.72 -26.50 -43.50
N TRP A 115 27.01 -27.26 -42.65
CA TRP A 115 26.77 -28.68 -42.83
C TRP A 115 25.97 -28.97 -44.10
N GLU A 116 24.90 -28.23 -44.37
CA GLU A 116 24.08 -28.38 -45.59
C GLU A 116 24.89 -28.13 -46.86
N ARG A 117 25.87 -27.22 -46.81
CA ARG A 117 26.78 -26.97 -47.94
C ARG A 117 27.82 -28.08 -48.11
N TYR A 118 28.31 -28.65 -47.01
CA TYR A 118 29.32 -29.70 -47.01
C TYR A 118 28.75 -31.07 -47.42
N TYR A 119 27.61 -31.45 -46.85
CA TYR A 119 27.02 -32.76 -47.04
C TYR A 119 26.12 -32.79 -48.28
N GLN A 120 26.64 -33.41 -49.34
CA GLN A 120 25.86 -33.71 -50.54
C GLN A 120 25.63 -35.23 -50.64
N PRO A 121 24.40 -35.72 -50.37
CA PRO A 121 24.11 -37.15 -50.49
C PRO A 121 24.22 -37.61 -51.95
N SER A 122 24.64 -38.87 -52.14
CA SER A 122 24.64 -39.51 -53.47
C SER A 122 23.21 -39.71 -53.98
N ALA A 123 23.03 -39.86 -55.30
CA ALA A 123 21.70 -40.00 -55.91
C ALA A 123 20.89 -41.18 -55.33
N GLY A 124 21.55 -42.29 -55.00
CA GLY A 124 20.89 -43.43 -54.33
C GLY A 124 20.37 -43.10 -52.93
N CYS A 125 21.13 -42.32 -52.14
CA CYS A 125 20.69 -41.88 -50.81
C CYS A 125 19.63 -40.77 -50.84
N LYS A 126 19.50 -40.05 -51.97
CA LYS A 126 18.38 -39.12 -52.19
C LYS A 126 17.08 -39.85 -52.51
N ALA A 127 17.16 -40.99 -53.20
CA ALA A 127 16.00 -41.81 -53.55
C ALA A 127 15.51 -42.66 -52.36
N ASP A 128 16.42 -43.22 -51.57
CA ASP A 128 16.10 -43.97 -50.35
C ASP A 128 17.13 -43.70 -49.23
N SER A 129 16.78 -42.81 -48.31
CA SER A 129 17.60 -42.42 -47.16
C SER A 129 17.53 -43.40 -46.00
N SER A 130 16.60 -44.37 -46.03
CA SER A 130 16.36 -45.31 -44.93
C SER A 130 17.34 -46.47 -44.90
N THR A 131 18.14 -46.64 -45.96
CA THR A 131 19.14 -47.70 -46.03
C THR A 131 20.30 -47.47 -45.06
N MET A 132 20.76 -48.55 -44.42
CA MET A 132 21.89 -48.53 -43.49
C MET A 132 23.19 -47.98 -44.11
N ALA A 133 23.39 -48.20 -45.42
CA ALA A 133 24.55 -47.67 -46.14
C ALA A 133 24.54 -46.14 -46.19
N CYS A 134 23.38 -45.51 -46.40
CA CYS A 134 23.23 -44.07 -46.41
C CYS A 134 23.35 -43.45 -45.02
N ALA A 135 22.79 -44.10 -44.00
CA ALA A 135 22.97 -43.68 -42.60
C ALA A 135 24.46 -43.72 -42.18
N ASN A 136 25.18 -44.78 -42.54
CA ASN A 136 26.61 -44.90 -42.26
C ASN A 136 27.42 -43.81 -42.98
N ALA A 137 27.11 -43.52 -44.25
CA ALA A 137 27.76 -42.47 -45.02
C ALA A 137 27.49 -41.06 -44.44
N PHE A 138 26.26 -40.79 -44.01
CA PHE A 138 25.89 -39.56 -43.30
C PHE A 138 26.71 -39.39 -42.02
N MET A 139 26.78 -40.42 -41.17
CA MET A 139 27.51 -40.37 -39.91
C MET A 139 29.01 -40.18 -40.13
N ALA A 140 29.59 -40.85 -41.14
CA ALA A 140 31.00 -40.68 -41.49
C ALA A 140 31.31 -39.25 -41.98
N ALA A 141 30.44 -38.68 -42.82
CA ALA A 141 30.57 -37.30 -43.27
C ALA A 141 30.40 -36.30 -42.12
N LYS A 142 29.46 -36.55 -41.21
CA LYS A 142 29.21 -35.70 -40.03
C LYS A 142 30.41 -35.69 -39.08
N LYS A 143 31.04 -36.84 -38.86
CA LYS A 143 32.28 -36.94 -38.08
C LYS A 143 33.41 -36.11 -38.69
N ARG A 144 33.67 -36.26 -40.00
CA ARG A 144 34.71 -35.50 -40.71
C ARG A 144 34.43 -34.00 -40.71
N PHE A 145 33.17 -33.59 -40.87
CA PHE A 145 32.78 -32.20 -40.79
C PHE A 145 33.08 -31.61 -39.41
N LEU A 146 32.68 -32.28 -38.33
CA LEU A 146 32.97 -31.80 -36.97
C LEU A 146 34.47 -31.76 -36.63
N GLU A 147 35.27 -32.66 -37.21
CA GLU A 147 36.74 -32.64 -37.07
C GLU A 147 37.41 -31.47 -37.82
N GLN A 148 36.80 -31.02 -38.94
CA GLN A 148 37.36 -29.96 -39.80
C GLN A 148 36.75 -28.58 -39.53
N TYR A 149 35.54 -28.52 -38.98
CA TYR A 149 34.79 -27.29 -38.80
C TYR A 149 35.34 -26.49 -37.61
N GLN A 150 35.71 -25.23 -37.89
CA GLN A 150 36.06 -24.24 -36.89
C GLN A 150 35.06 -23.08 -37.05
N ASP A 151 34.40 -22.72 -35.95
CA ASP A 151 33.46 -21.58 -35.85
C ASP A 151 34.19 -20.23 -35.87
#